data_AF-A0A8T3SGI7-F1
#
_entry.id   AF-A0A8T3SGI7-F1
#
_cell.length_a   1.000
_cell.length_b   1.000
_cell.length_c   1.000
_cell.angle_alpha   90.00
_cell.angle_beta   90.00
_cell.angle_gamma   90.00
#
_symmetry.space_group_name_H-M   'P 1'
#
loop_
_entity.id
_entity.type
_entity.pdbx_description
1 polymer ?
#
loop_
_entity_poly.entity_id
_entity_poly.type
_entity_poly.pdbx_seq_one_letter_code
_entity_poly.pdbx_strand_id
1 'polypeptide(L)'
;MRVIIIGCGRVGARTAAELDQRGDHVTVIDVEQRAFNRLPSTFGGVTVRGSGSDEDILRGAGAGLADLLMALSEGDNRNALAAQLGKHIFGIPRVIAKINDPLRAEAYRTLGLETICRTVILANALVVAATKGAEATNGAVEPPTAEPRQGMPPAGSRAAAKAQAAIEEVATETAATEEPAADGEAS
;
A
#
# COMPACT_ATOMS: atom_id res chain seq x y z
N MET A 1 3.51 13.00 -17.26
CA MET A 1 3.69 14.15 -16.34
C MET A 1 5.09 14.11 -15.75
N ARG A 2 5.58 15.20 -15.17
CA ARG A 2 6.83 15.28 -14.41
C ARG A 2 6.53 15.26 -12.92
N VAL A 3 6.99 14.22 -12.23
CA VAL A 3 6.63 13.95 -10.84
C VAL A 3 7.90 13.91 -9.98
N ILE A 4 7.88 14.66 -8.89
CA ILE A 4 8.90 14.57 -7.84
C ILE A 4 8.33 13.84 -6.63
N ILE A 5 9.05 12.82 -6.17
CA ILE A 5 8.71 12.06 -4.97
C ILE A 5 9.83 12.24 -3.95
N ILE A 6 9.48 12.72 -2.75
CA ILE A 6 10.42 12.89 -1.65
C ILE A 6 10.19 11.77 -0.63
N GLY A 7 11.20 10.94 -0.45
CA GLY A 7 11.19 9.75 0.40
C GLY A 7 10.98 8.48 -0.42
N CYS A 8 12.03 7.68 -0.55
CA CYS A 8 12.06 6.35 -1.16
C CYS A 8 11.81 5.25 -0.11
N GLY A 9 10.83 5.47 0.78
CA GLY A 9 10.34 4.45 1.71
C GLY A 9 9.45 3.42 1.01
N ARG A 10 8.74 2.59 1.78
CA ARG A 10 7.81 1.58 1.22
C ARG A 10 6.72 2.20 0.33
N VAL A 11 6.14 3.32 0.78
CA VAL A 11 5.10 4.02 0.03
C VAL A 11 5.70 4.70 -1.19
N GLY A 12 6.76 5.50 -1.01
CA GLY A 12 7.35 6.26 -2.11
C GLY A 12 7.95 5.39 -3.21
N ALA A 13 8.64 4.30 -2.88
CA ALA A 13 9.19 3.38 -3.89
C ALA A 13 8.09 2.69 -4.70
N ARG A 14 7.00 2.25 -4.03
CA ARG A 14 5.84 1.66 -4.72
C ARG A 14 5.15 2.68 -5.63
N THR A 15 4.88 3.88 -5.12
CA THR A 15 4.26 4.96 -5.89
C THR A 15 5.13 5.38 -7.07
N ALA A 16 6.45 5.47 -6.89
CA ALA A 16 7.39 5.77 -7.97
C ALA A 16 7.34 4.73 -9.08
N ALA A 17 7.38 3.44 -8.70
CA ALA A 17 7.31 2.34 -9.65
C ALA A 17 5.98 2.32 -10.43
N GLU A 18 4.85 2.53 -9.76
CA GLU A 18 3.53 2.55 -10.41
C GLU A 18 3.38 3.73 -11.40
N LEU A 19 3.94 4.90 -11.08
CA LEU A 19 3.90 6.07 -11.98
C LEU A 19 4.87 5.92 -13.17
N ASP A 20 6.07 5.42 -12.92
CA ASP A 20 7.06 5.15 -13.97
C ASP A 20 6.53 4.12 -14.99
N GLN A 21 5.89 3.04 -14.51
CA GLN A 21 5.23 2.04 -15.38
C GLN A 21 4.09 2.61 -16.23
N ARG A 22 3.45 3.70 -15.77
CA ARG A 22 2.41 4.40 -16.53
C ARG A 22 2.99 5.37 -17.58
N GLY A 23 4.31 5.54 -17.62
CA GLY A 23 5.01 6.43 -18.54
C GLY A 23 5.21 7.86 -18.00
N ASP A 24 5.05 8.10 -16.70
CA ASP A 24 5.38 9.39 -16.10
C ASP A 24 6.90 9.54 -15.89
N HIS A 25 7.40 10.77 -16.00
CA HIS A 25 8.79 11.09 -15.70
C HIS A 25 8.96 11.30 -14.19
N VAL A 26 9.44 10.28 -13.50
CA VAL A 26 9.56 10.27 -12.04
C VAL A 26 10.98 10.60 -11.59
N THR A 27 11.11 11.54 -10.67
CA THR A 27 12.35 11.80 -9.91
C THR A 27 12.11 11.49 -8.44
N VAL A 28 12.92 10.62 -7.85
CA VAL A 28 12.83 10.20 -6.45
C VAL A 28 14.01 10.78 -5.67
N ILE A 29 13.70 11.50 -4.58
CA ILE A 29 14.67 12.13 -3.69
C ILE A 29 14.66 11.39 -2.36
N ASP A 30 15.82 10.93 -1.87
CA ASP A 30 15.96 10.40 -0.51
C ASP A 30 17.34 10.75 0.07
N VAL A 31 17.44 10.86 1.40
CA VAL A 31 18.70 11.17 2.08
C VAL A 31 19.62 9.94 2.15
N GLU A 32 19.02 8.75 2.22
CA GLU A 32 19.71 7.47 2.34
C GLU A 32 19.90 6.83 0.96
N GLN A 33 21.15 6.65 0.54
CA GLN A 33 21.46 5.99 -0.74
C GLN A 33 20.85 4.58 -0.82
N ARG A 34 20.81 3.86 0.30
CA ARG A 34 20.26 2.50 0.37
C ARG A 34 18.76 2.44 0.17
N ALA A 35 18.04 3.56 0.34
CA ALA A 35 16.59 3.59 0.16
C ALA A 35 16.20 3.29 -1.29
N PHE A 36 17.02 3.68 -2.26
CA PHE A 36 16.78 3.44 -3.68
C PHE A 36 16.79 1.95 -4.06
N ASN A 37 17.40 1.08 -3.25
CA ASN A 37 17.35 -0.37 -3.45
C ASN A 37 15.92 -0.96 -3.36
N ARG A 38 14.95 -0.16 -2.89
CA ARG A 38 13.52 -0.54 -2.86
C ARG A 38 12.83 -0.35 -4.20
N LEU A 39 13.42 0.43 -5.11
CA LEU A 39 12.91 0.60 -6.47
C LEU A 39 13.16 -0.70 -7.25
N PRO A 40 12.22 -1.09 -8.13
CA PRO A 40 12.44 -2.26 -8.97
C PRO A 40 13.61 -2.01 -9.92
N SER A 41 14.28 -3.07 -10.35
CA SER A 41 15.37 -2.98 -11.33
C SER A 41 14.92 -2.41 -12.68
N THR A 42 13.62 -2.44 -12.97
CA THR A 42 12.99 -1.88 -14.17
C THR A 42 12.67 -0.40 -14.05
N PHE A 43 12.91 0.25 -12.90
CA PHE A 43 12.61 1.65 -12.70
C PHE A 43 13.47 2.53 -13.61
N GLY A 44 12.82 3.28 -14.51
CA GLY A 44 13.47 4.14 -15.50
C GLY A 44 13.66 5.60 -15.06
N GLY A 45 13.12 5.97 -13.89
CA GLY A 45 13.19 7.33 -13.37
C GLY A 45 14.56 7.73 -12.80
N VAL A 46 14.64 8.98 -12.35
CA VAL A 46 15.87 9.58 -11.79
C VAL A 46 15.89 9.41 -10.28
N THR A 47 17.04 9.07 -9.71
CA THR A 47 17.25 9.06 -8.25
C THR A 47 18.21 10.18 -7.86
N VAL A 48 17.86 10.93 -6.81
CA VAL A 48 18.65 12.05 -6.31
C VAL A 48 18.87 11.85 -4.82
N ARG A 49 20.13 11.76 -4.41
CA ARG A 49 20.47 11.71 -2.99
C ARG A 49 20.47 13.13 -2.40
N GLY A 50 19.62 13.38 -1.42
CA GLY A 50 19.54 14.68 -0.76
C GLY A 50 18.29 14.83 0.10
N SER A 51 18.19 15.98 0.80
CA SER A 51 16.99 16.32 1.56
C SER A 51 15.96 16.97 0.65
N GLY A 52 14.72 16.48 0.67
CA GLY A 52 13.62 17.15 -0.04
C GLY A 52 13.12 18.44 0.62
N SER A 53 13.72 18.86 1.73
CA SER A 53 13.53 20.19 2.31
C SER A 53 14.64 21.17 1.93
N ASP A 54 15.58 20.75 1.08
CA ASP A 54 16.68 21.58 0.57
C ASP A 54 16.31 22.10 -0.82
N GLU A 55 16.32 23.42 -0.97
CA GLU A 55 15.95 24.10 -2.21
C GLU A 55 16.90 23.77 -3.37
N ASP A 56 18.19 23.63 -3.12
CA ASP A 56 19.18 23.34 -4.18
C ASP A 56 19.02 21.89 -4.68
N ILE A 57 18.70 20.97 -3.78
CA ILE A 57 18.35 19.58 -4.15
C ILE A 57 17.08 19.55 -4.99
N LEU A 58 16.04 20.28 -4.59
CA LEU A 58 14.79 20.36 -5.35
C LEU A 58 15.00 20.98 -6.73
N ARG A 59 15.79 22.06 -6.81
CA ARG A 59 16.16 22.72 -8.06
C ARG A 59 16.90 21.75 -8.99
N GLY A 60 17.92 21.06 -8.48
CA GLY A 60 18.67 20.05 -9.21
C GLY A 60 17.82 18.85 -9.65
N ALA A 61 16.79 18.50 -8.88
CA ALA A 61 15.82 17.46 -9.20
C ALA A 61 14.73 17.90 -10.21
N GLY A 62 14.78 19.14 -10.71
CA GLY A 62 13.86 19.65 -11.72
C GLY A 62 12.53 20.18 -11.18
N ALA A 63 12.47 20.59 -9.90
CA ALA A 63 11.23 21.06 -9.26
C ALA A 63 10.56 22.24 -9.98
N GLY A 64 11.34 23.11 -10.63
CA GLY A 64 10.78 24.24 -11.39
C GLY A 64 9.98 23.85 -12.64
N LEU A 65 10.03 22.59 -13.06
CA LEU A 65 9.26 22.07 -14.21
C LEU A 65 8.37 20.89 -13.82
N ALA A 66 8.18 20.64 -12.52
CA ALA A 66 7.37 19.53 -12.05
C ALA A 66 5.87 19.88 -12.12
N ASP A 67 5.07 18.90 -12.54
CA ASP A 67 3.60 19.01 -12.52
C ASP A 67 3.05 18.63 -11.14
N LEU A 68 3.76 17.74 -10.43
CA LEU A 68 3.36 17.17 -9.15
C LEU A 68 4.57 16.95 -8.24
N LEU A 69 4.44 17.34 -6.98
CA LEU A 69 5.36 16.95 -5.91
C LEU A 69 4.62 16.16 -4.84
N MET A 70 5.20 15.03 -4.43
CA MET A 70 4.67 14.19 -3.35
C MET A 70 5.72 14.02 -2.25
N ALA A 71 5.42 14.52 -1.06
CA ALA A 71 6.27 14.37 0.11
C ALA A 71 5.83 13.17 0.97
N LEU A 72 6.57 12.06 0.81
CA LEU A 72 6.22 10.72 1.30
C LEU A 72 7.20 10.16 2.34
N SER A 73 8.08 10.99 2.91
CA SER A 73 8.97 10.60 4.01
C SER A 73 8.19 10.25 5.29
N GLU A 74 8.84 9.68 6.31
CA GLU A 74 8.15 9.35 7.57
C GLU A 74 7.92 10.55 8.50
N GLY A 75 8.50 11.72 8.23
CA GLY A 75 8.37 12.89 9.11
C GLY A 75 7.33 13.89 8.62
N ASP A 76 6.26 14.10 9.39
CA ASP A 76 5.19 15.04 9.05
C ASP A 76 5.71 16.46 8.81
N ASN A 77 6.58 16.97 9.69
CA ASN A 77 7.15 18.30 9.55
C ASN A 77 8.01 18.42 8.29
N ARG A 78 8.81 17.39 7.98
CA ARG A 78 9.63 17.36 6.76
C ARG A 78 8.74 17.37 5.52
N ASN A 79 7.65 16.59 5.53
CA ASN A 79 6.74 16.53 4.40
C ASN A 79 5.99 17.85 4.20
N ALA A 80 5.54 18.48 5.29
CA ALA A 80 4.89 19.77 5.22
C ALA A 80 5.83 20.87 4.71
N LEU A 81 7.09 20.92 5.18
CA LEU A 81 8.08 21.88 4.70
C LEU A 81 8.42 21.66 3.21
N ALA A 82 8.68 20.42 2.81
CA ALA A 82 8.93 20.09 1.40
C ALA A 82 7.74 20.47 0.51
N ALA A 83 6.51 20.24 0.99
CA ALA A 83 5.31 20.61 0.27
C ALA A 83 5.15 22.14 0.13
N GLN A 84 5.46 22.89 1.18
CA GLN A 84 5.45 24.36 1.13
C GLN A 84 6.50 24.90 0.15
N LEU A 85 7.71 24.33 0.13
CA LEU A 85 8.74 24.70 -0.84
C LEU A 85 8.23 24.45 -2.27
N GLY A 86 7.73 23.24 -2.54
CA GLY A 86 7.16 22.89 -3.84
C GLY A 86 6.07 23.88 -4.28
N LYS A 87 5.16 24.24 -3.38
CA LYS A 87 4.02 25.11 -3.69
C LYS A 87 4.41 26.58 -3.83
N HIS A 88 5.16 27.13 -2.88
CA HIS A 88 5.39 28.57 -2.75
C HIS A 88 6.68 29.06 -3.39
N ILE A 89 7.72 28.22 -3.44
CA ILE A 89 9.01 28.59 -4.02
C ILE A 89 9.08 28.15 -5.48
N PHE A 90 8.68 26.91 -5.77
CA PHE A 90 8.75 26.36 -7.13
C PHE A 90 7.46 26.51 -7.94
N GLY A 91 6.36 26.94 -7.31
CA GLY A 91 5.08 27.14 -8.00
C GLY A 91 4.48 25.87 -8.59
N ILE A 92 4.82 24.69 -8.05
CA ILE A 92 4.36 23.41 -8.56
C ILE A 92 2.83 23.37 -8.44
N PRO A 93 2.09 23.10 -9.54
CA PRO A 93 0.64 23.21 -9.57
C PRO A 93 -0.07 22.34 -8.52
N ARG A 94 0.48 21.15 -8.27
CA ARG A 94 -0.08 20.19 -7.30
C ARG A 94 0.98 19.65 -6.36
N VAL A 95 0.68 19.70 -5.07
CA VAL A 95 1.60 19.25 -4.03
C VAL A 95 0.86 18.48 -2.95
N ILE A 96 1.28 17.23 -2.75
CA ILE A 96 0.67 16.28 -1.81
C ILE A 96 1.66 15.95 -0.69
N ALA A 97 1.23 16.08 0.56
CA ALA A 97 2.01 15.69 1.74
C ALA A 97 1.37 14.48 2.45
N LYS A 98 2.16 13.42 2.66
CA LYS A 98 1.78 12.33 3.58
C LYS A 98 1.94 12.81 5.01
N ILE A 99 0.86 12.78 5.78
CA ILE A 99 0.86 13.18 7.20
C ILE A 99 0.36 11.99 8.03
N ASN A 100 0.97 11.73 9.18
CA ASN A 100 0.54 10.65 10.06
C ASN A 100 -0.46 11.15 11.10
N ASP A 101 -0.22 12.33 11.68
CA ASP A 101 -1.10 12.92 12.68
C ASP A 101 -2.35 13.59 12.05
N PRO A 102 -3.58 13.19 12.42
CA PRO A 102 -4.80 13.76 11.86
C PRO A 102 -5.00 15.26 12.14
N LEU A 103 -4.62 15.73 13.34
CA LEU A 103 -4.74 17.13 13.74
C LEU A 103 -3.79 18.00 12.91
N ARG A 104 -2.56 17.54 12.70
CA ARG A 104 -1.60 18.21 11.80
C ARG A 104 -2.08 18.21 10.36
N ALA A 105 -2.68 17.11 9.89
CA ALA A 105 -3.19 17.03 8.53
C ALA A 105 -4.27 18.10 8.29
N GLU A 106 -5.18 18.32 9.25
CA GLU A 106 -6.18 19.40 9.18
C GLU A 106 -5.52 20.78 9.18
N ALA A 107 -4.60 21.03 10.10
CA ALA A 107 -3.88 22.31 10.14
C ALA A 107 -3.16 22.59 8.81
N TYR A 108 -2.49 21.61 8.21
CA TYR A 108 -1.79 21.81 6.93
C TYR A 108 -2.75 21.99 5.73
N ARG A 109 -3.96 21.41 5.76
CA ARG A 109 -4.99 21.71 4.75
C ARG A 109 -5.42 23.17 4.78
N THR A 110 -5.52 23.78 5.96
CA THR A 110 -5.83 25.22 6.07
C THR A 110 -4.75 26.13 5.47
N LEU A 111 -3.52 25.63 5.34
CA LEU A 111 -2.42 26.30 4.62
C LEU A 111 -2.45 26.03 3.09
N GLY A 112 -3.49 25.34 2.61
CA GLY A 112 -3.70 25.00 1.22
C GLY A 112 -2.85 23.83 0.72
N LEU A 113 -2.28 23.01 1.59
CA LEU A 113 -1.56 21.81 1.18
C LEU A 113 -2.54 20.64 0.98
N GLU A 114 -2.42 19.89 -0.11
CA GLU A 114 -3.14 18.62 -0.25
C GLU A 114 -2.50 17.61 0.72
N THR A 115 -3.28 17.04 1.64
CA THR A 115 -2.75 16.09 2.63
C THR A 115 -3.38 14.72 2.49
N ILE A 116 -2.55 13.68 2.59
CA ILE A 116 -2.99 12.29 2.72
C ILE A 116 -2.65 11.81 4.14
N CYS A 117 -3.67 11.60 4.97
CA CYS A 117 -3.48 11.18 6.35
C CYS A 117 -3.42 9.65 6.47
N ARG A 118 -2.26 9.09 6.84
CA ARG A 118 -2.06 7.63 6.99
C ARG A 118 -3.03 7.05 8.03
N THR A 119 -3.14 7.70 9.18
CA THR A 119 -3.94 7.19 10.31
C THR A 119 -5.42 7.09 9.94
N VAL A 120 -5.98 8.12 9.29
CA VAL A 120 -7.37 8.12 8.85
C VAL A 120 -7.63 7.05 7.79
N ILE A 121 -6.76 6.95 6.78
CA ILE A 121 -6.90 5.94 5.72
C ILE A 121 -6.83 4.53 6.28
N LEU A 122 -5.84 4.26 7.14
CA LEU A 122 -5.66 2.94 7.72
C LEU A 122 -6.81 2.58 8.67
N ALA A 123 -7.27 3.51 9.51
CA ALA A 123 -8.41 3.28 10.39
C ALA A 123 -9.67 2.95 9.59
N ASN A 124 -9.95 3.70 8.52
CA ASN A 124 -11.09 3.42 7.63
C ASN A 124 -10.99 2.02 7.00
N ALA A 125 -9.81 1.65 6.49
CA ALA A 125 -9.58 0.32 5.94
C ALA A 125 -9.79 -0.77 7.01
N LEU A 126 -9.31 -0.57 8.24
CA LEU A 126 -9.49 -1.54 9.32
C LEU A 126 -10.96 -1.71 9.73
N VAL A 127 -11.76 -0.65 9.73
CA VAL A 127 -13.22 -0.76 9.97
C VAL A 127 -13.89 -1.57 8.87
N VAL A 128 -13.51 -1.35 7.61
CA VAL A 128 -14.00 -2.15 6.48
C VAL A 128 -13.58 -3.61 6.64
N ALA A 129 -12.32 -3.87 6.98
CA ALA A 129 -11.82 -5.22 7.18
C ALA A 129 -12.51 -5.95 8.35
N ALA A 130 -12.79 -5.23 9.45
CA ALA A 130 -13.48 -5.80 10.62
C ALA A 130 -14.93 -6.19 10.32
N THR A 131 -15.60 -5.47 9.41
CA THR A 131 -17.02 -5.70 9.09
C THR A 131 -17.22 -6.60 7.87
N LYS A 132 -16.30 -6.57 6.90
CA LYS A 132 -16.44 -7.25 5.59
C LYS A 132 -15.33 -8.25 5.28
N GLY A 133 -14.36 -8.43 6.17
CA GLY A 133 -13.16 -9.25 5.98
C GLY A 133 -12.00 -8.51 5.33
N ALA A 134 -10.77 -9.00 5.58
CA ALA A 134 -9.53 -8.38 5.10
C ALA A 134 -9.41 -8.37 3.56
N GLU A 135 -10.07 -9.32 2.87
CA GLU A 135 -10.17 -9.37 1.42
C GLU A 135 -10.80 -8.10 0.81
N ALA A 136 -11.70 -7.43 1.54
CA ALA A 136 -12.29 -6.16 1.12
C ALA A 136 -11.27 -5.00 1.10
N THR A 137 -10.06 -5.23 1.63
CA THR A 137 -8.94 -4.27 1.68
C THR A 137 -7.70 -4.78 0.98
N ASN A 138 -7.86 -5.69 0.02
CA ASN A 138 -6.75 -6.33 -0.72
C ASN A 138 -5.81 -7.15 0.20
N GLY A 139 -6.33 -7.64 1.33
CA GLY A 139 -5.67 -8.55 2.26
C GLY A 139 -6.32 -9.92 2.24
N ALA A 140 -6.44 -10.52 1.05
CA ALA A 140 -7.04 -11.84 0.90
C ALA A 140 -6.31 -12.86 1.79
N VAL A 141 -7.08 -13.63 2.56
CA VAL A 141 -6.55 -14.68 3.43
C VAL A 141 -6.52 -15.98 2.63
N GLU A 142 -5.31 -16.47 2.35
CA GLU A 142 -5.13 -17.82 1.83
C GLU A 142 -5.63 -18.86 2.85
N PRO A 143 -6.13 -20.01 2.40
CA PRO A 143 -6.57 -21.07 3.31
C PRO A 143 -5.44 -21.44 4.28
N PRO A 144 -5.74 -21.62 5.59
CA PRO A 144 -4.73 -22.07 6.52
C PRO A 144 -4.22 -23.44 6.07
N THR A 145 -2.91 -23.54 5.83
CA THR A 145 -2.24 -24.81 5.45
C THR A 145 -1.99 -25.73 6.65
N ALA A 146 -2.30 -25.25 7.85
CA ALA A 146 -2.16 -25.99 9.10
C ALA A 146 -3.48 -25.98 9.85
N GLU A 147 -3.83 -27.12 10.45
CA GLU A 147 -4.99 -27.20 11.32
C GLU A 147 -4.82 -26.32 12.56
N PRO A 148 -5.89 -25.64 13.02
CA PRO A 148 -5.86 -24.88 14.27
C PRO A 148 -5.45 -25.80 15.43
N ARG A 149 -4.30 -25.52 16.07
CA ARG A 149 -3.81 -26.29 17.21
C ARG A 149 -4.65 -26.12 18.49
N GLN A 150 -5.52 -25.12 18.55
CA GLN A 150 -6.42 -24.88 19.68
C GLN A 150 -7.68 -24.12 19.27
N GLY A 151 -8.84 -24.64 19.72
CA GLY A 151 -10.15 -23.99 19.62
C GLY A 151 -10.90 -24.27 18.31
N MET A 152 -12.15 -24.71 18.43
CA MET A 152 -13.13 -24.68 17.34
C MET A 152 -13.34 -23.21 16.93
N PRO A 153 -13.36 -22.86 15.63
CA PRO A 153 -13.77 -21.53 15.20
C PRO A 153 -15.13 -21.17 15.82
N PRO A 154 -15.33 -19.94 16.32
CA PRO A 154 -16.58 -19.57 16.95
C PRO A 154 -17.76 -19.77 15.99
N ALA A 155 -18.85 -20.37 16.49
CA ALA A 155 -20.03 -20.69 15.69
C ALA A 155 -20.57 -19.44 14.98
N GLY A 156 -20.89 -19.56 13.69
CA GLY A 156 -21.36 -18.45 12.86
C GLY A 156 -20.26 -17.53 12.31
N SER A 157 -18.98 -17.75 12.65
CA SER A 157 -17.88 -17.02 12.03
C SER A 157 -17.61 -17.50 10.60
N ARG A 158 -16.98 -16.64 9.77
CA ARG A 158 -16.51 -17.05 8.44
C ARG A 158 -15.51 -18.20 8.48
N ALA A 159 -14.70 -18.27 9.54
CA ALA A 159 -13.79 -19.39 9.75
C ALA A 159 -14.56 -20.69 10.01
N ALA A 160 -15.67 -20.64 10.78
CA ALA A 160 -16.56 -21.79 10.96
C ALA A 160 -17.25 -22.19 9.65
N ALA A 161 -17.73 -21.23 8.87
CA ALA A 161 -18.36 -21.50 7.57
C ALA A 161 -17.39 -22.12 6.55
N LYS A 162 -16.14 -21.61 6.46
CA LYS A 162 -15.10 -22.21 5.61
C LYS A 162 -14.68 -23.61 6.09
N ALA A 163 -14.54 -23.81 7.40
CA ALA A 163 -14.22 -25.13 7.95
C ALA A 163 -15.35 -26.13 7.65
N GLN A 164 -16.61 -25.72 7.78
CA GLN A 164 -17.76 -26.57 7.50
C GLN A 164 -17.90 -26.90 6.00
N ALA A 165 -17.70 -25.93 5.12
CA ALA A 165 -17.68 -26.15 3.69
C ALA A 165 -16.55 -27.10 3.25
N ALA A 166 -15.35 -26.96 3.83
CA ALA A 166 -14.24 -27.87 3.56
C ALA A 166 -14.51 -29.30 4.07
N ILE A 167 -15.20 -29.46 5.21
CA ILE A 167 -15.64 -30.78 5.71
C ILE A 167 -16.68 -31.40 4.77
N GLU A 168 -17.65 -30.61 4.28
CA GLU A 168 -18.67 -31.08 3.33
C GLU A 168 -18.06 -31.49 1.98
N GLU A 169 -17.08 -30.74 1.48
CA GLU A 169 -16.38 -31.01 0.22
C GLU A 169 -15.60 -32.35 0.29
N VAL A 170 -14.87 -32.59 1.38
CA VAL A 170 -14.19 -33.86 1.65
C VAL A 170 -15.18 -35.02 1.79
N ALA A 171 -16.34 -34.80 2.45
CA ALA A 171 -17.38 -35.82 2.57
C ALA A 171 -17.97 -36.20 1.20
N THR A 172 -18.15 -35.24 0.29
CA THR A 172 -18.62 -35.51 -1.08
C THR A 172 -17.60 -36.23 -1.96
N GLU A 173 -16.31 -35.94 -1.83
CA GLU A 173 -15.25 -36.68 -2.56
C GLU A 173 -15.12 -38.13 -2.07
N THR A 174 -15.27 -38.35 -0.75
CA THR A 174 -15.20 -39.69 -0.15
C THR A 174 -16.40 -40.55 -0.55
N ALA A 175 -17.59 -39.95 -0.68
CA ALA A 175 -18.79 -40.65 -1.16
C ALA A 175 -18.76 -40.99 -2.66
N ALA A 176 -17.97 -40.28 -3.46
CA ALA A 176 -17.83 -40.54 -4.91
C ALA A 176 -16.82 -41.65 -5.25
N THR A 177 -16.05 -42.14 -4.27
CA THR A 177 -15.03 -43.20 -4.46
C THR A 177 -15.47 -44.59 -3.98
N GLU A 178 -16.61 -44.71 -3.30
CA GLU A 178 -17.21 -46.01 -2.96
C GLU A 178 -18.17 -46.46 -4.08
N GLU A 179 -17.62 -47.07 -5.13
CA GLU A 179 -18.39 -47.85 -6.12
C GLU A 179 -18.86 -49.17 -5.47
N PRO A 180 -20.13 -49.61 -5.63
CA PRO A 180 -20.61 -50.80 -4.95
C PRO A 180 -19.98 -52.03 -5.60
N ALA A 181 -19.21 -52.80 -4.82
CA ALA A 181 -18.77 -54.13 -5.21
C ALA A 181 -20.01 -55.02 -5.41
N ALA A 182 -20.44 -55.14 -6.67
CA ALA A 182 -21.57 -55.96 -7.06
C ALA A 182 -21.25 -57.45 -6.86
N ASP A 183 -22.25 -58.13 -6.32
CA ASP A 183 -22.31 -59.53 -5.94
C ASP A 183 -21.76 -60.52 -6.99
N GLY A 184 -21.08 -61.55 -6.48
CA GLY A 184 -20.62 -62.69 -7.24
C GLY A 184 -20.69 -63.99 -6.43
N GLU A 185 -21.84 -64.31 -5.84
CA GLU A 185 -22.18 -65.69 -5.46
C GLU A 185 -23.05 -66.32 -6.56
N ALA A 186 -22.55 -67.38 -7.21
CA ALA A 186 -23.34 -68.55 -7.59
C ALA A 186 -22.43 -69.67 -8.12
N SER A 187 -22.32 -70.71 -7.28
CA SER A 187 -22.17 -72.16 -7.58
C SER A 187 -21.03 -72.67 -8.45
#